data_AF-A0A961RYK7-F1
#
_entry.id   AF-A0A961RYK7-F1
#
_cell.length_a   1.000
_cell.length_b   1.000
_cell.length_c   1.000
_cell.angle_alpha   90.00
_cell.angle_beta   90.00
_cell.angle_gamma   90.00
#
_symmetry.space_group_name_H-M   'P 1'
#
loop_
_entity.id
_entity.type
_entity.pdbx_description
1 polymer ?
#
loop_
_entity_poly.entity_id
_entity_poly.type
_entity_poly.pdbx_seq_one_letter_code
_entity_poly.pdbx_strand_id
1 'polypeptide(L)'
;DLYDRPETTYVADFVGTSNLIPCEVASVTRDVIEVDHNGIRLRCPARRSVATGQKVIAGIRPEKLRLIAANDAADVNMLTCDVEERLFHGNSIRLRCRLPSGESFLCDQQLSAAAAIGTVPEPGQSIRLAADPDSISLFTEDDRA
;
A
#
# COMPACT_ATOMS: atom_id res chain seq x y z
N ASP A 1 0.85 17.04 -6.83
CA ASP A 1 0.90 17.82 -5.55
C ASP A 1 -0.05 17.32 -4.49
N LEU A 2 -1.33 17.72 -4.44
CA LEU A 2 -2.25 17.27 -3.38
C LEU A 2 -2.59 15.76 -3.46
N TYR A 3 -2.58 15.21 -4.67
CA TYR A 3 -2.82 13.78 -4.91
C TYR A 3 -1.59 12.94 -4.56
N ASP A 4 -0.42 13.30 -5.05
CA ASP A 4 0.81 12.52 -4.82
C ASP A 4 1.35 12.69 -3.40
N ARG A 5 1.02 13.81 -2.74
CA ARG A 5 1.50 14.17 -1.40
C ARG A 5 0.37 14.81 -0.59
N PRO A 6 -0.64 14.02 -0.18
CA PRO A 6 -1.69 14.52 0.69
C PRO A 6 -1.09 14.92 2.05
N GLU A 7 -1.55 16.04 2.60
CA GLU A 7 -1.09 16.50 3.92
C GLU A 7 -1.83 15.80 5.07
N THR A 8 -3.08 15.39 4.85
CA THR A 8 -3.95 14.74 5.85
C THR A 8 -4.52 13.42 5.36
N THR A 9 -4.95 12.56 6.27
CA THR A 9 -5.66 11.31 5.91
C THR A 9 -6.99 11.59 5.23
N TYR A 10 -7.67 12.67 5.60
CA TYR A 10 -8.90 13.12 4.95
C TYR A 10 -8.66 13.46 3.48
N VAL A 11 -7.62 14.25 3.19
CA VAL A 11 -7.24 14.60 1.80
C VAL A 11 -6.81 13.35 1.02
N ALA A 12 -6.08 12.44 1.68
CA ALA A 12 -5.64 11.19 1.08
C ALA A 12 -6.79 10.30 0.61
N ASP A 13 -7.93 10.31 1.31
CA ASP A 13 -9.15 9.55 0.98
C ASP A 13 -10.13 10.34 0.09
N PHE A 14 -10.22 11.66 0.29
CA PHE A 14 -11.15 12.52 -0.43
C PHE A 14 -10.75 12.74 -1.90
N VAL A 15 -9.45 12.95 -2.17
CA VAL A 15 -8.94 13.21 -3.52
C VAL A 15 -8.77 11.89 -4.31
N GLY A 16 -8.89 10.74 -3.65
CA GLY A 16 -8.94 9.42 -4.27
C GLY A 16 -8.85 8.31 -3.22
N THR A 17 -9.20 7.08 -3.59
CA THR A 17 -9.10 5.94 -2.64
C THR A 17 -7.66 5.72 -2.18
N SER A 18 -7.45 5.54 -0.88
CA SER A 18 -6.14 5.17 -0.30
C SER A 18 -6.31 4.04 0.71
N ASN A 19 -5.36 3.11 0.74
CA ASN A 19 -5.22 2.19 1.85
C ASN A 19 -4.54 2.94 3.00
N LEU A 20 -5.21 3.05 4.15
CA LEU A 20 -4.68 3.68 5.35
C LEU A 20 -4.37 2.63 6.40
N ILE A 21 -3.09 2.47 6.74
CA ILE A 21 -2.56 1.40 7.57
C ILE A 21 -2.08 1.98 8.89
N PRO A 22 -2.73 1.69 10.03
CA PRO A 22 -2.21 2.06 11.34
C PRO A 22 -0.89 1.31 11.60
N CYS A 23 0.20 2.04 11.85
CA CYS A 23 1.51 1.47 12.07
C CYS A 23 2.18 2.07 13.31
N GLU A 24 3.26 1.43 13.76
CA GLU A 24 4.21 2.00 14.72
C GLU A 24 5.56 2.23 14.04
N VAL A 25 6.22 3.36 14.32
CA VAL A 25 7.56 3.65 13.78
C VAL A 25 8.57 2.69 14.40
N ALA A 26 9.17 1.84 13.59
CA ALA A 26 10.12 0.84 14.05
C ALA A 26 11.57 1.32 14.01
N SER A 27 11.93 2.16 13.03
CA SER A 27 13.24 2.83 13.01
C SER A 27 13.20 4.10 12.16
N VAL A 28 14.10 5.03 12.46
CA VAL A 28 14.28 6.28 11.73
C VAL A 28 15.77 6.45 11.43
N THR A 29 16.08 6.66 10.15
CA THR A 29 17.41 7.04 9.66
C THR A 29 17.34 8.42 9.01
N ARG A 30 18.46 8.90 8.46
CA ARG A 30 18.48 10.18 7.75
C ARG A 30 17.51 10.22 6.57
N ASP A 31 17.40 9.12 5.82
CA ASP A 31 16.71 9.11 4.53
C ASP A 31 15.46 8.22 4.52
N VAL A 32 15.34 7.29 5.48
CA VAL A 32 14.26 6.28 5.51
C VAL A 32 13.64 6.19 6.89
N ILE A 33 12.31 6.12 6.92
CA ILE A 33 11.51 5.69 8.07
C ILE A 33 11.02 4.27 7.77
N GLU A 34 11.19 3.36 8.73
CA GLU A 34 10.58 2.04 8.70
C GLU A 34 9.45 1.98 9.72
N VAL A 35 8.27 1.53 9.30
CA VAL A 35 7.09 1.34 10.14
C VAL A 35 6.69 -0.14 10.16
N ASP A 36 6.10 -0.57 11.26
CA ASP A 36 5.58 -1.91 11.47
C ASP A 36 4.05 -1.88 11.58
N HIS A 37 3.42 -2.79 10.85
CA HIS A 37 2.03 -3.12 11.02
C HIS A 37 1.89 -4.64 11.18
N ASN A 38 1.70 -5.11 12.42
CA ASN A 38 1.51 -6.54 12.71
C ASN A 38 2.63 -7.43 12.13
N GLY A 39 3.89 -6.97 12.17
CA GLY A 39 5.05 -7.67 11.62
C GLY A 39 5.32 -7.43 10.12
N ILE A 40 4.45 -6.69 9.43
CA ILE A 40 4.70 -6.20 8.07
C ILE A 40 5.52 -4.91 8.16
N ARG A 41 6.69 -4.92 7.52
CA ARG A 41 7.60 -3.76 7.49
C ARG A 41 7.43 -2.96 6.21
N LEU A 42 7.14 -1.67 6.37
CA LEU A 42 7.06 -0.72 5.27
C LEU A 42 8.11 0.37 5.47
N ARG A 43 8.76 0.76 4.38
CA ARG A 43 9.78 1.79 4.30
C ARG A 43 9.27 2.92 3.43
N CYS A 44 9.42 4.14 3.93
CA CYS A 44 9.13 5.36 3.19
C CYS A 44 10.24 6.40 3.42
N PRO A 45 10.40 7.37 2.52
CA PRO A 45 11.35 8.47 2.70
C PRO A 45 11.11 9.24 4.01
N ALA A 46 12.18 9.65 4.68
CA ALA A 46 12.15 10.44 5.92
C ALA A 46 11.73 11.90 5.68
N ARG A 47 10.50 12.12 5.21
CA ARG A 47 9.91 13.44 4.91
C ARG A 47 9.17 14.06 6.09
N ARG A 48 8.95 13.31 7.17
CA ARG A 48 8.26 13.73 8.39
C ARG A 48 9.15 13.47 9.59
N SER A 49 9.11 14.36 10.58
CA SER A 49 9.79 14.15 11.86
C SER A 49 8.92 13.25 12.74
N VAL A 50 9.39 12.03 12.99
CA VAL A 50 8.74 11.05 13.85
C VAL A 50 9.77 10.38 14.75
N ALA A 51 9.34 9.81 15.87
CA ALA A 51 10.19 9.06 16.78
C ALA A 51 9.90 7.56 16.71
N THR A 52 10.89 6.72 16.99
CA THR A 52 10.68 5.28 17.17
C THR A 52 9.66 5.02 18.28
N GLY A 53 8.74 4.09 18.06
CA GLY A 53 7.60 3.80 18.93
C GLY A 53 6.38 4.70 18.71
N GLN A 54 6.47 5.72 17.84
CA GLN A 54 5.35 6.62 17.57
C GLN A 54 4.29 5.91 16.70
N LYS A 55 3.01 6.09 17.05
CA LYS A 55 1.87 5.65 16.22
C LYS A 55 1.67 6.59 15.04
N VAL A 56 1.54 6.01 13.86
CA VAL A 56 1.43 6.72 12.58
C VAL A 56 0.45 5.99 11.66
N ILE A 57 0.08 6.61 10.54
CA ILE A 57 -0.66 5.96 9.47
C ILE A 57 0.19 5.97 8.21
N ALA A 58 0.39 4.79 7.60
CA ALA A 58 0.94 4.69 6.25
C ALA A 58 -0.19 4.71 5.23
N GLY A 59 -0.10 5.59 4.23
CA GLY A 59 -1.03 5.69 3.12
C GLY A 59 -0.44 5.11 1.85
N ILE A 60 -1.12 4.17 1.21
CA ILE A 60 -0.73 3.61 -0.09
C ILE A 60 -1.93 3.64 -1.03
N ARG A 61 -1.82 4.34 -2.14
CA ARG A 61 -2.89 4.36 -3.15
C ARG A 61 -2.99 3.00 -3.86
N PRO A 62 -4.19 2.48 -4.15
CA PRO A 62 -4.37 1.16 -4.78
C PRO A 62 -3.59 0.97 -6.08
N GLU A 63 -3.50 2.00 -6.91
CA GLU A 63 -2.80 1.97 -8.20
C GLU A 63 -1.27 2.04 -8.08
N LYS A 64 -0.74 2.30 -6.88
CA LYS A 64 0.71 2.28 -6.59
C LYS A 64 1.18 0.92 -6.10
N LEU A 65 0.27 -0.04 -5.89
CA LEU A 65 0.59 -1.43 -5.59
C LEU A 65 0.83 -2.20 -6.89
N ARG A 66 1.93 -2.93 -6.95
CA ARG A 66 2.27 -3.79 -8.09
C ARG A 66 2.13 -5.25 -7.70
N LEU A 67 1.46 -6.03 -8.54
CA LEU A 67 1.49 -7.48 -8.44
C LEU A 67 2.89 -7.99 -8.79
N ILE A 68 3.46 -8.81 -7.89
CA ILE A 68 4.79 -9.39 -8.07
C ILE A 68 4.64 -10.85 -8.49
N ALA A 69 5.29 -11.22 -9.60
CA ALA A 69 5.25 -12.60 -10.07
C ALA A 69 5.90 -13.54 -9.05
N ALA A 70 5.46 -14.81 -9.00
CA ALA A 70 5.98 -15.78 -8.02
C ALA A 70 7.51 -15.96 -8.09
N ASN A 71 8.09 -15.78 -9.28
CA ASN A 71 9.52 -15.96 -9.52
C ASN A 71 10.34 -14.67 -9.43
N ASP A 72 9.69 -13.52 -9.24
CA ASP A 72 10.41 -12.25 -9.06
C ASP A 72 11.08 -12.22 -7.68
N ALA A 73 12.26 -11.59 -7.65
CA ALA A 73 13.03 -11.38 -6.42
C ALA A 73 12.21 -10.59 -5.39
N ALA A 74 12.56 -10.76 -4.11
CA ALA A 74 11.96 -9.97 -3.05
C ALA A 74 12.21 -8.47 -3.30
N ASP A 75 11.13 -7.70 -3.36
CA ASP A 75 11.17 -6.25 -3.45
C ASP A 75 11.11 -5.62 -2.04
N VAL A 76 11.24 -4.30 -1.95
CA VAL A 76 10.93 -3.56 -0.73
C VAL A 76 9.40 -3.43 -0.56
N ASN A 77 8.93 -3.33 0.69
CA ASN A 77 7.51 -3.15 1.01
C ASN A 77 6.60 -4.23 0.43
N MET A 78 7.01 -5.48 0.63
CA MET A 78 6.28 -6.65 0.16
C MET A 78 5.13 -7.01 1.10
N LEU A 79 3.95 -7.20 0.53
CA LEU A 79 2.74 -7.65 1.18
C LEU A 79 2.35 -9.00 0.60
N THR A 80 2.10 -9.99 1.47
CA THR A 80 1.47 -11.25 1.04
C THR A 80 0.01 -11.21 1.48
N CYS A 81 -0.92 -11.52 0.58
CA CYS A 81 -2.34 -11.41 0.83
C CYS A 81 -3.14 -12.38 -0.03
N ASP A 82 -4.36 -12.70 0.39
CA ASP A 82 -5.30 -13.49 -0.39
C ASP A 82 -6.30 -12.59 -1.10
N VAL A 83 -6.58 -12.87 -2.37
CA VAL A 83 -7.61 -12.14 -3.12
C VAL A 83 -8.99 -12.57 -2.61
N GLU A 84 -9.78 -11.62 -2.14
CA GLU A 84 -11.16 -11.86 -1.72
C GLU A 84 -12.15 -11.56 -2.85
N GLU A 85 -11.93 -10.46 -3.57
CA GLU A 85 -12.82 -10.03 -4.65
C GLU A 85 -12.05 -9.41 -5.82
N ARG A 86 -12.66 -9.54 -7.00
CA ARG A 86 -12.21 -8.92 -8.23
C ARG A 86 -13.35 -8.09 -8.82
N LEU A 87 -13.11 -6.79 -9.00
CA LEU A 87 -14.08 -5.83 -9.48
C LEU A 87 -13.54 -5.15 -10.75
N PHE A 88 -14.35 -5.08 -11.80
CA PHE A 88 -14.03 -4.27 -12.98
C PHE A 88 -14.29 -2.80 -12.67
N HIS A 89 -13.29 -1.95 -12.89
CA HIS A 89 -13.36 -0.51 -12.66
C HIS A 89 -12.81 0.21 -13.91
N GLY A 90 -13.68 0.51 -14.88
CA GLY A 90 -13.26 1.17 -16.12
C GLY A 90 -12.26 0.31 -16.91
N ASN A 91 -11.02 0.80 -17.07
CA ASN A 91 -9.93 0.09 -17.75
C ASN A 91 -8.95 -0.62 -16.79
N SER A 92 -9.30 -0.69 -15.50
CA SER A 92 -8.52 -1.40 -14.49
C SER A 92 -9.37 -2.45 -13.79
N ILE A 93 -8.68 -3.38 -13.14
CA ILE A 93 -9.26 -4.33 -12.21
C ILE A 93 -8.86 -3.90 -10.81
N ARG A 94 -9.86 -3.72 -9.96
CA ARG A 94 -9.67 -3.51 -8.53
C ARG A 94 -9.76 -4.86 -7.83
N LEU A 95 -8.70 -5.23 -7.14
CA LEU A 95 -8.65 -6.39 -6.27
C LEU A 95 -8.87 -5.93 -4.83
N ARG A 96 -9.73 -6.64 -4.11
CA ARG A 96 -9.80 -6.57 -2.65
C ARG A 96 -9.00 -7.75 -2.10
N CYS A 97 -7.95 -7.45 -1.34
CA CYS A 97 -6.98 -8.44 -0.87
C CYS A 97 -6.91 -8.41 0.65
N ARG A 98 -7.02 -9.57 1.31
CA ARG A 98 -6.93 -9.69 2.76
C ARG A 98 -5.52 -10.05 3.19
N LEU A 99 -4.97 -9.28 4.12
CA LEU A 99 -3.71 -9.57 4.79
C LEU A 99 -3.87 -10.72 5.81
N PRO A 100 -2.78 -11.40 6.20
CA PRO A 100 -2.80 -12.41 7.26
C PRO A 100 -3.33 -11.89 8.61
N SER A 101 -3.18 -10.59 8.89
CA SER A 101 -3.72 -9.91 10.06
C SER A 101 -5.25 -9.72 10.02
N GLY A 102 -5.88 -9.91 8.86
CA GLY A 102 -7.33 -9.88 8.67
C GLY A 102 -7.85 -8.59 8.02
N GLU A 103 -7.07 -7.51 7.96
CA GLU A 103 -7.49 -6.30 7.24
C GLU A 103 -7.50 -6.50 5.73
N SER A 104 -8.38 -5.76 5.04
CA SER A 104 -8.49 -5.74 3.58
C SER A 104 -7.83 -4.52 2.98
N PHE A 105 -7.23 -4.72 1.81
CA PHE A 105 -6.53 -3.73 1.00
C PHE A 105 -7.08 -3.72 -0.41
N LEU A 106 -7.00 -2.57 -1.05
CA LEU A 106 -7.36 -2.38 -2.44
C LEU A 106 -6.10 -2.27 -3.29
N CYS A 107 -6.09 -2.95 -4.43
CA CYS A 107 -5.03 -2.90 -5.42
C CYS A 107 -5.64 -2.73 -6.80
N ASP A 108 -5.26 -1.67 -7.51
CA ASP A 108 -5.76 -1.37 -8.85
C ASP A 108 -4.72 -1.76 -9.88
N GLN A 109 -5.04 -2.75 -10.70
CA GLN A 109 -4.20 -3.22 -11.80
C GLN A 109 -4.77 -2.72 -13.11
N GLN A 110 -4.00 -1.93 -13.84
CA GLN A 110 -4.40 -1.48 -15.16
C GLN A 110 -4.32 -2.66 -16.15
N LEU A 111 -5.41 -2.89 -16.87
CA LEU A 111 -5.44 -3.92 -17.90
C LEU A 111 -4.64 -3.44 -19.11
N SER A 112 -3.36 -3.83 -19.19
CA SER A 112 -2.59 -3.63 -20.42
C SER A 112 -2.95 -4.69 -21.45
N ALA A 113 -2.91 -4.35 -22.74
CA ALA A 113 -3.15 -5.29 -23.83
C ALA A 113 -2.14 -6.47 -23.85
N ALA A 114 -1.00 -6.32 -23.18
CA ALA A 114 0.04 -7.35 -23.03
C ALA A 114 -0.17 -8.25 -21.80
N ALA A 115 -1.01 -7.85 -20.85
CA ALA A 115 -1.42 -8.71 -19.75
C ALA A 115 -2.50 -9.67 -20.29
N ALA A 116 -2.08 -10.88 -20.65
CA ALA A 116 -3.00 -11.91 -21.09
C ALA A 116 -4.12 -12.08 -20.06
N ILE A 117 -5.34 -12.30 -20.54
CA ILE A 117 -6.59 -12.47 -19.76
C ILE A 117 -6.49 -13.58 -18.67
N GLY A 118 -5.38 -14.33 -18.58
CA GLY A 118 -5.06 -15.31 -17.54
C GLY A 118 -4.05 -14.89 -16.45
N THR A 119 -3.58 -13.64 -16.41
CA THR A 119 -2.62 -13.18 -15.38
C THR A 119 -3.25 -12.38 -14.24
N VAL A 120 -4.56 -12.13 -14.30
CA VAL A 120 -5.27 -11.42 -13.24
C VAL A 120 -5.64 -12.42 -12.15
N PRO A 121 -5.23 -12.19 -10.89
CA PRO A 121 -5.57 -13.09 -9.80
C PRO A 121 -7.08 -13.31 -9.62
N GLU A 122 -7.45 -14.55 -9.33
CA GLU A 122 -8.83 -14.96 -9.00
C GLU A 122 -9.05 -14.93 -7.48
N PRO A 123 -10.30 -14.72 -7.01
CA PRO A 123 -10.65 -14.91 -5.61
C PRO A 123 -10.18 -16.26 -5.04
N GLY A 124 -9.62 -16.23 -3.84
CA GLY A 124 -9.02 -17.38 -3.15
C GLY A 124 -7.54 -17.61 -3.46
N GLN A 125 -6.94 -16.88 -4.41
CA GLN A 125 -5.51 -16.98 -4.69
C GLN A 125 -4.67 -16.14 -3.73
N SER A 126 -3.60 -16.72 -3.21
CA SER A 126 -2.55 -15.97 -2.51
C SER A 126 -1.63 -15.29 -3.51
N ILE A 127 -1.39 -14.00 -3.29
CA ILE A 127 -0.57 -13.14 -4.14
C ILE A 127 0.44 -12.35 -3.33
N ARG A 128 1.41 -11.77 -4.04
CA ARG A 128 2.36 -10.81 -3.46
C ARG A 128 2.20 -9.46 -4.14
N LEU A 129 2.16 -8.41 -3.33
CA LEU A 129 2.13 -7.02 -3.78
C LEU A 129 3.39 -6.29 -3.29
N ALA A 130 3.86 -5.31 -4.04
CA ALA A 130 4.91 -4.40 -3.61
C ALA A 130 4.47 -2.94 -3.78
N ALA A 131 4.99 -2.07 -2.92
CA ALA A 131 4.85 -0.62 -3.04
C ALA A 131 6.23 0.05 -3.13
N ASP A 132 6.39 0.96 -4.08
CA ASP A 132 7.56 1.83 -4.10
C ASP A 132 7.60 2.69 -2.82
N PRO A 133 8.72 2.77 -2.08
CA PRO A 133 8.85 3.61 -0.89
C PRO A 133 8.40 5.06 -1.11
N ASP A 134 8.69 5.65 -2.28
CA ASP A 134 8.32 7.03 -2.60
C ASP A 134 6.81 7.23 -2.81
N SER A 135 6.07 6.13 -3.00
CA SER A 135 4.61 6.12 -3.14
C SER A 135 3.89 5.94 -1.80
N ILE A 136 4.62 5.71 -0.69
CA ILE A 136 4.04 5.60 0.65
C ILE A 136 4.04 6.98 1.31
N SER A 137 2.84 7.45 1.66
CA SER A 137 2.65 8.64 2.49
C SER A 137 2.64 8.27 3.97
N LEU A 138 3.14 9.16 4.82
CA LEU A 138 3.15 8.96 6.28
C LEU A 138 2.40 10.12 6.95
N PHE A 139 1.45 9.78 7.82
CA PHE A 139 0.62 10.72 8.55
C PHE A 139 0.79 10.51 10.06
N THR A 140 0.81 11.60 10.82
CA THR A 140 0.79 11.60 12.28
C THR A 140 -0.61 11.90 12.82
N GLU A 141 -0.77 11.96 14.13
CA GLU A 141 -2.05 12.31 14.76
C GLU A 141 -2.53 13.72 14.37
N ASP A 142 -1.60 14.68 14.23
CA ASP A 142 -1.91 16.05 13.80
C ASP A 142 -2.48 16.13 12.38
N ASP A 143 -2.25 15.09 11.57
CA ASP A 143 -2.72 14.99 10.19
C ASP A 143 -4.11 14.31 10.09
N ARG A 144 -4.70 13.86 11.20
CA ARG A 144 -6.07 13.31 11.25
C ARG A 144 -7.08 14.45 11.33
N ALA A 145 -7.52 14.93 10.18
CA ALA A 145 -8.67 15.83 10.06
C ALA A 145 -9.99 15.05 10.00
#